data_AF-A0A267WJ42-F1
#
_entry.id   AF-A0A267WJ42-F1
#
_cell.length_a   1.000
_cell.length_b   1.000
_cell.length_c   1.000
_cell.angle_alpha   90.00
_cell.angle_beta   90.00
_cell.angle_gamma   90.00
#
_symmetry.space_group_name_H-M   'P 1'
#
loop_
_entity.id
_entity.type
_entity.pdbx_description
1 polymer ?
#
loop_
_entity_poly.entity_id
_entity_poly.type
_entity_poly.pdbx_seq_one_letter_code
_entity_poly.pdbx_strand_id
1 'polypeptide(L)' 'MDKTRVALAAITCITVVLILFIGGTSPNIDKKTNAGFQMEMVKTGDVTWVCLKHYGEYIGCDTVEEYK' A
#
# COMPACT_ATOMS: atom_id res chain seq x y z
N MET A 1 -22.87 21.80 38.59
CA MET A 1 -22.11 20.85 37.74
C MET A 1 -21.26 19.99 38.67
N ASP A 2 -21.60 18.72 38.86
CA ASP A 2 -20.85 17.83 39.75
C ASP A 2 -19.39 17.74 39.34
N LYS A 3 -18.49 18.07 40.27
CA LYS A 3 -17.03 18.07 40.05
C LYS A 3 -16.54 16.73 39.49
N THR A 4 -17.18 15.63 39.89
CA THR A 4 -16.95 14.27 39.39
C THR A 4 -17.30 14.09 37.91
N ARG A 5 -18.40 14.70 37.44
CA ARG A 5 -18.83 14.63 36.04
C ARG A 5 -17.89 15.42 35.12
N VAL A 6 -17.36 16.54 35.61
CA VAL A 6 -16.36 17.36 34.91
C VAL A 6 -15.03 16.62 34.78
N ALA A 7 -14.58 16.00 35.88
CA ALA A 7 -13.35 15.20 35.88
C ALA A 7 -13.45 14.00 34.92
N LEU A 8 -14.58 13.29 34.96
CA LEU A 8 -14.83 12.15 34.07
C LEU A 8 -14.83 12.58 32.59
N ALA A 9 -15.49 13.70 32.26
CA ALA A 9 -15.52 14.24 30.90
C ALA A 9 -14.12 14.64 30.40
N ALA A 10 -13.32 15.28 31.26
CA ALA A 10 -11.95 15.67 30.91
C ALA A 10 -11.06 14.46 30.61
N ILE A 11 -11.14 13.42 31.45
CA ILE A 11 -10.38 12.17 31.27
C ILE A 11 -10.74 11.51 29.94
N THR A 12 -12.05 11.40 29.64
CA THR A 12 -12.52 10.80 28.38
C THR A 12 -12.07 11.59 27.16
N CYS A 13 -12.06 12.93 27.21
CA CYS A 13 -11.55 13.72 26.09
C CYS A 13 -10.05 13.49 25.85
N ILE A 14 -9.25 13.40 26.92
CA ILE A 14 -7.81 13.18 26.81
C ILE A 14 -7.51 11.80 26.22
N THR A 15 -8.23 10.76 26.65
CA THR A 15 -8.02 9.40 26.14
C THR A 15 -8.40 9.28 24.67
N VAL A 16 -9.49 9.91 24.24
CA VAL A 16 -9.90 9.92 22.82
C VAL A 16 -8.84 10.61 21.95
N VAL A 17 -8.32 11.76 22.38
CA VAL A 17 -7.26 12.48 21.65
C VAL A 17 -5.99 11.62 21.54
N LEU A 18 -5.61 10.92 22.61
CA LEU A 18 -4.45 10.05 22.62
C LEU A 18 -4.62 8.84 21.67
N ILE A 19 -5.79 8.21 21.66
CA ILE A 19 -6.10 7.09 20.77
C ILE A 19 -6.07 7.54 19.30
N LEU A 20 -6.59 8.74 18.99
CA LEU A 20 -6.53 9.29 17.63
C LEU A 20 -5.10 9.64 17.21
N PHE A 21 -4.27 10.13 18.14
CA PHE A 21 -2.86 10.44 17.87
C PHE A 21 -2.04 9.18 17.59
N ILE A 22 -2.32 8.08 18.32
CA ILE A 22 -1.62 6.79 18.15
C ILE A 22 -2.19 5.99 16.97
N GLY A 23 -3.51 6.00 16.78
CA GLY A 23 -4.22 5.24 15.75
C GLY A 23 -4.28 5.93 14.37
N GLY A 24 -3.86 7.19 14.28
CA GLY A 24 -3.80 7.95 13.02
C GLY A 24 -2.67 7.53 12.08
N THR A 25 -1.71 6.74 12.56
CA THR A 25 -0.76 6.04 11.69
C THR A 25 -1.36 4.69 11.32
N SER A 26 -2.38 4.69 10.45
CA SER A 26 -2.51 3.55 9.55
C SER A 26 -1.11 3.32 8.98
N PRO A 27 -0.50 2.13 9.09
CA PRO A 27 0.55 1.81 8.16
C PRO A 27 -0.11 2.06 6.81
N ASN A 28 0.35 3.09 6.10
CA ASN A 28 0.28 3.07 4.67
C ASN A 28 1.03 1.79 4.36
N ILE A 29 0.29 0.68 4.27
CA ILE A 29 0.71 -0.48 3.52
C ILE A 29 0.77 0.12 2.14
N ASP A 30 1.91 0.76 1.89
CA ASP A 30 2.37 1.17 0.60
C ASP A 30 2.03 -0.01 -0.28
N LYS A 31 1.26 0.28 -1.35
CA LYS A 31 0.77 -0.69 -2.32
C LYS A 31 1.96 -1.44 -2.92
N LYS A 32 2.52 -2.34 -2.14
CA LYS A 32 3.63 -3.21 -2.42
C LYS A 32 3.22 -4.63 -2.03
N THR A 33 1.96 -4.95 -2.29
CA THR A 33 1.45 -6.31 -2.40
C THR A 33 2.25 -7.16 -3.40
N ASN A 34 3.20 -6.59 -4.16
CA ASN A 34 4.19 -7.31 -4.97
C ASN A 34 5.60 -6.73 -4.82
N ALA A 35 6.18 -6.72 -3.60
CA ALA A 35 7.48 -6.08 -3.35
C ALA A 35 8.69 -6.64 -4.11
N GLY A 36 8.54 -7.74 -4.84
CA GLY A 36 9.57 -8.27 -5.75
C GLY A 36 9.12 -8.29 -7.21
N PHE A 37 7.88 -8.70 -7.49
CA PHE A 37 7.40 -9.00 -8.85
C PHE A 37 6.80 -7.79 -9.56
N GLN A 38 7.35 -7.43 -10.71
CA GLN A 38 6.91 -6.32 -11.54
C GLN A 38 6.78 -6.76 -13.00
N MET A 39 5.68 -6.42 -13.66
CA MET A 39 5.52 -6.69 -15.09
C MET A 39 5.96 -5.46 -15.89
N GLU A 40 6.69 -5.67 -16.98
CA GLU A 40 7.17 -4.62 -17.89
C GLU A 40 6.97 -5.04 -19.33
N MET A 41 6.42 -4.16 -20.16
CA MET A 41 6.32 -4.39 -21.60
C MET A 41 7.59 -3.90 -22.29
N VAL A 42 8.22 -4.76 -23.07
CA VAL A 42 9.44 -4.45 -23.83
C VAL A 42 9.16 -4.65 -25.31
N LYS A 43 9.48 -3.65 -26.13
CA LYS A 43 9.32 -3.73 -27.58
C LYS A 43 10.65 -4.01 -28.25
N THR A 44 10.73 -5.10 -29.00
CA THR A 44 11.93 -5.52 -29.74
C THR A 44 11.56 -5.68 -31.21
N GLY A 45 11.87 -4.65 -32.02
CA GLY A 45 11.39 -4.58 -33.40
C GLY A 45 9.86 -4.45 -33.45
N ASP A 46 9.20 -5.38 -34.13
CA ASP A 46 7.74 -5.45 -34.24
C ASP A 46 7.07 -6.31 -33.15
N VAL A 47 7.85 -7.00 -32.33
CA VAL A 47 7.33 -7.89 -31.28
C VAL A 47 7.23 -7.14 -29.96
N THR A 48 6.08 -7.25 -29.30
CA THR A 48 5.87 -6.77 -27.93
C THR A 48 5.94 -7.95 -26.98
N TRP A 49 6.82 -7.84 -25.99
CA TRP A 49 7.03 -8.83 -24.94
C TRP A 49 6.44 -8.32 -23.64
N VAL A 50 5.82 -9.20 -22.86
CA VAL A 50 5.49 -8.96 -21.47
C VAL A 50 6.51 -9.69 -20.61
N CYS A 51 7.32 -8.92 -19.90
CA CYS A 51 8.42 -9.41 -19.10
C CYS A 51 8.12 -9.30 -17.60
N LEU A 52 8.36 -10.38 -16.86
CA LEU A 52 8.32 -10.41 -15.41
C LEU A 52 9.70 -10.10 -14.85
N LYS A 53 9.75 -9.11 -13.96
CA LYS A 53 10.92 -8.71 -13.17
C LYS A 53 10.77 -9.15 -11.73
N HIS A 54 11.86 -9.60 -11.12
CA HIS A 54 11.98 -9.81 -9.68
C HIS A 54 13.14 -8.98 -9.14
N TYR A 55 12.86 -8.03 -8.24
CA TYR A 55 13.88 -7.12 -7.67
C TYR A 55 14.77 -6.39 -8.71
N GLY A 56 14.25 -6.15 -9.91
CA GLY A 56 14.96 -5.43 -10.98
C GLY A 56 15.61 -6.34 -12.03
N GLU A 57 15.65 -7.66 -11.81
CA GLU A 57 16.15 -8.64 -12.77
C GLU A 57 15.00 -9.28 -13.55
N TYR A 58 15.20 -9.54 -14.84
CA TYR A 58 14.24 -10.26 -15.67
C TYR A 58 14.29 -11.76 -15.35
N ILE A 59 13.15 -12.33 -14.95
CA ILE A 59 13.01 -13.77 -14.69
C ILE A 59 12.31 -14.50 -15.85
N GLY A 60 11.57 -13.79 -16.70
CA GLY A 60 10.97 -14.39 -17.90
C GLY A 60 10.23 -13.35 -18.74
N CYS A 61 10.11 -13.61 -20.04
CA CYS A 61 9.34 -12.79 -20.96
C CYS A 61 8.49 -13.69 -21.86
N ASP A 62 7.28 -13.26 -22.15
CA ASP A 62 6.38 -13.93 -23.09
C ASP A 62 5.95 -12.97 -24.20
N THR A 63 5.63 -13.48 -25.37
CA THR A 63 5.12 -12.67 -26.48
C THR A 63 3.66 -12.34 -26.24
N VAL A 64 3.28 -11.07 -26.44
CA VAL A 64 1.87 -10.69 -26.42
C VAL A 64 1.25 -11.09 -27.75
N GLU A 65 0.59 -12.26 -27.79
CA GLU A 65 -0.27 -12.60 -28.91
C GLU A 65 -1.56 -11.79 -28.80
N GLU A 66 -1.76 -10.84 -29.72
CA GLU A 66 -3.08 -10.21 -29.88
C GLU A 66 -4.05 -11.27 -30.42
N TYR A 67 -4.98 -11.71 -29.57
CA TYR A 67 -6.13 -12.49 -30.03
C TYR A 67 -6.91 -11.64 -31.06
N LYS A 68 -6.97 -12.12 -32.30
CA LYS A 68 -7.83 -11.57 -33.37
C LYS A 68 -9.19 -12.23 -33.40
#